data_AF-A0A438FR55-F1
#
_entry.id   AF-A0A438FR55-F1
#
_cell.length_a   1.000
_cell.length_b   1.000
_cell.length_c   1.000
_cell.angle_alpha   90.00
_cell.angle_beta   90.00
_cell.angle_gamma   90.00
#
_symmetry.space_group_name_H-M   'P 1'
#
loop_
_entity.id
_entity.type
_entity.pdbx_description
1 polymer ?
#
loop_
_entity_poly.entity_id
_entity_poly.type
_entity_poly.pdbx_seq_one_letter_code
_entity_poly.pdbx_strand_id
1 'polypeptide(L)'
;MPEHPAVPNFNDYLKMVNNPDGSVTRPVTLPSTAPSPDHTTDIPVLSKDITINPDKNIWVRVFLPREARDSTLLPLELQESCPLSFISTAAVS
;
A
#
# COMPACT_ATOMS: atom_id res chain seq x y z
N MET A 1 -16.15 -11.96 -41.49
CA MET A 1 -16.78 -11.90 -40.16
C MET A 1 -16.09 -10.74 -39.44
N PRO A 2 -16.80 -9.70 -38.99
CA PRO A 2 -16.14 -8.60 -38.29
C PRO A 2 -15.61 -9.15 -36.97
N GLU A 3 -14.30 -9.01 -36.76
CA GLU A 3 -13.64 -9.50 -35.56
C GLU A 3 -14.14 -8.68 -34.37
N HIS A 4 -14.65 -9.40 -33.36
CA HIS A 4 -15.13 -8.80 -32.13
C HIS A 4 -13.96 -8.06 -31.48
N PRO A 5 -14.12 -6.81 -30.99
CA PRO A 5 -13.02 -6.11 -30.34
C PRO A 5 -12.50 -6.97 -29.20
N ALA A 6 -11.19 -7.24 -29.20
CA ALA A 6 -10.54 -8.04 -28.19
C ALA A 6 -10.86 -7.46 -26.82
N VAL A 7 -11.52 -8.25 -25.97
CA VAL A 7 -11.77 -7.86 -24.58
C VAL A 7 -10.41 -7.68 -23.92
N PRO A 8 -10.07 -6.48 -23.42
CA PRO A 8 -8.77 -6.22 -22.84
C PRO A 8 -8.56 -7.10 -21.61
N ASN A 9 -7.37 -7.66 -21.49
CA ASN A 9 -7.05 -8.55 -20.38
C ASN A 9 -7.04 -7.73 -19.08
N PHE A 10 -7.73 -8.23 -18.04
CA PHE A 10 -7.79 -7.58 -16.74
C PHE A 10 -6.41 -7.23 -16.17
N ASN A 11 -5.42 -8.05 -16.46
CA ASN A 11 -4.03 -7.85 -16.02
C ASN A 11 -3.34 -6.62 -16.63
N ASP A 12 -3.78 -6.18 -17.82
CA ASP A 12 -3.23 -4.98 -18.48
C ASP A 12 -3.59 -3.70 -17.72
N TYR A 13 -4.75 -3.70 -17.06
CA TYR A 13 -5.19 -2.64 -16.17
C TYR A 13 -4.44 -2.67 -14.85
N LEU A 14 -4.23 -3.85 -14.28
CA LEU A 14 -3.56 -4.03 -12.98
C LEU A 14 -2.03 -3.92 -13.03
N LYS A 15 -1.44 -3.88 -14.23
CA LYS A 15 0.01 -3.92 -14.45
C LYS A 15 0.63 -5.19 -13.84
N MET A 16 -0.01 -6.32 -14.13
CA MET A 16 0.41 -7.66 -13.71
C MET A 16 0.66 -8.54 -14.93
N VAL A 17 1.50 -9.55 -14.80
CA VAL A 17 1.80 -10.53 -15.85
C VAL A 17 1.66 -11.92 -15.25
N ASN A 18 0.83 -12.77 -15.86
CA ASN A 18 0.75 -14.17 -15.48
C ASN A 18 1.92 -14.94 -16.08
N ASN A 19 2.59 -15.74 -15.26
CA ASN A 19 3.68 -16.60 -15.69
C ASN A 19 3.16 -17.99 -16.06
N PRO A 20 3.88 -18.77 -16.90
CA PRO A 20 3.48 -20.12 -17.27
C PRO A 20 3.39 -21.10 -16.10
N ASP A 21 4.08 -20.84 -15.00
CA ASP A 21 4.06 -21.64 -13.77
C ASP A 21 2.85 -21.35 -12.86
N GLY A 22 1.96 -20.43 -13.26
CA GLY A 22 0.79 -20.01 -12.50
C GLY A 22 1.06 -18.89 -11.50
N SER A 23 2.30 -18.41 -11.37
CA SER A 23 2.62 -17.23 -10.57
C SER A 23 2.24 -15.92 -11.30
N VAL A 24 2.23 -14.81 -10.58
CA VAL A 24 1.95 -13.47 -11.12
C VAL A 24 3.09 -12.53 -10.80
N THR A 25 3.65 -11.89 -11.82
CA THR A 25 4.71 -10.87 -11.70
C THR A 25 4.11 -9.47 -11.78
N ARG A 26 4.61 -8.57 -10.93
CA ARG A 26 4.28 -7.15 -10.95
C ARG A 26 5.48 -6.35 -11.52
N PRO A 27 5.57 -6.14 -12.84
CA PRO A 27 6.75 -5.52 -13.47
C PRO A 27 6.90 -4.03 -13.15
N VAL A 28 5.83 -3.38 -12.69
CA VAL A 28 5.83 -1.95 -12.37
C VAL A 28 5.90 -1.75 -10.86
N THR A 29 6.92 -1.01 -10.42
CA THR A 29 7.01 -0.48 -9.06
C THR A 29 5.92 0.56 -8.85
N LEU A 30 5.07 0.36 -7.84
CA LEU A 30 4.11 1.39 -7.46
C LEU A 30 4.80 2.51 -6.69
N PRO A 31 4.34 3.76 -6.85
CA PRO A 31 4.76 4.82 -5.96
C PRO A 31 4.37 4.46 -4.52
N SER A 32 5.29 4.71 -3.60
CA SER A 32 5.08 4.58 -2.16
C SER A 32 5.64 5.81 -1.48
N THR A 33 4.98 6.25 -0.41
CA THR A 33 5.41 7.40 0.39
C THR A 33 6.01 6.90 1.70
N ALA A 34 7.17 7.42 2.07
CA ALA A 34 7.80 7.13 3.36
C ALA A 34 6.90 7.61 4.52
N PRO A 35 6.92 6.93 5.69
CA PRO A 35 6.22 7.43 6.86
C PRO A 35 6.80 8.77 7.28
N SER A 36 5.94 9.66 7.77
CA SER A 36 6.34 10.97 8.27
C SER A 36 6.01 11.09 9.77
N PRO A 37 6.94 10.67 10.64
CA PRO A 37 6.73 10.73 12.09
C PRO A 37 6.98 12.13 12.66
N ASP A 38 7.76 12.95 11.94
CA ASP A 38 8.21 14.27 12.41
C ASP A 38 7.26 15.40 12.02
N HIS A 39 7.11 16.37 12.91
CA HIS A 39 6.19 17.48 12.76
C HIS A 39 6.85 18.63 11.98
N THR A 40 7.04 18.47 10.67
CA THR A 40 7.23 19.65 9.83
C THR A 40 5.90 20.39 9.68
N THR A 41 5.92 21.72 9.59
CA THR A 41 4.72 22.58 9.64
C THR A 41 3.67 22.24 8.59
N ASP A 42 4.05 21.59 7.49
CA ASP A 42 3.19 21.42 6.32
C ASP A 42 2.48 20.06 6.25
N ILE A 43 2.73 19.15 7.19
CA ILE A 43 2.16 17.79 7.16
C ILE A 43 0.92 17.70 8.07
N PRO A 44 -0.29 17.48 7.51
CA PRO A 44 -1.53 17.46 8.29
C PRO A 44 -1.76 16.14 9.05
N VAL A 45 -1.15 15.04 8.59
CA VAL A 45 -1.30 13.70 9.17
C VAL A 45 0.06 13.06 9.36
N LEU A 46 0.36 12.64 10.58
CA LEU A 46 1.58 11.93 10.91
C LEU A 46 1.40 10.46 10.60
N SER A 47 2.46 9.80 10.16
CA SER A 47 2.44 8.37 9.89
C SER A 47 3.67 7.66 10.42
N LYS A 48 3.48 6.45 10.92
CA LYS A 48 4.57 5.59 11.40
C LYS A 48 4.29 4.13 11.10
N ASP A 49 5.34 3.42 10.70
CA ASP A 49 5.29 1.97 10.45
C ASP A 49 5.64 1.21 11.74
N ILE A 50 4.85 0.19 12.04
CA ILE A 50 5.05 -0.70 13.19
C ILE A 50 5.05 -2.14 12.67
N THR A 51 6.17 -2.84 12.86
CA THR A 51 6.29 -4.25 12.51
C THR A 51 5.47 -5.10 13.47
N ILE A 52 4.58 -5.94 12.94
CA ILE A 52 3.78 -6.91 13.69
C ILE A 52 4.49 -8.27 13.70
N ASN A 53 4.99 -8.69 12.54
CA ASN A 53 5.68 -9.95 12.39
C ASN A 53 6.84 -9.79 11.40
N PRO A 54 8.10 -9.79 11.87
CA PRO A 54 9.26 -9.60 11.01
C PRO A 54 9.48 -10.81 10.07
N ASP A 55 9.24 -12.03 10.54
CA ASP A 55 9.46 -13.26 9.75
C ASP A 55 8.52 -13.34 8.53
N LYS A 56 7.36 -12.71 8.63
CA LYS A 56 6.36 -12.63 7.54
C LYS A 56 6.33 -11.27 6.83
N ASN A 57 7.22 -10.35 7.19
CA ASN A 57 7.24 -8.98 6.68
C ASN A 57 5.87 -8.27 6.81
N ILE A 58 5.17 -8.48 7.93
CA ILE A 58 3.87 -7.86 8.22
C ILE A 58 4.10 -6.63 9.11
N TRP A 59 3.56 -5.51 8.67
CA TRP A 59 3.59 -4.23 9.37
C TRP A 59 2.27 -3.50 9.19
N VAL A 60 2.00 -2.55 10.08
CA VAL A 60 0.87 -1.62 9.96
C VAL A 60 1.39 -0.19 9.95
N ARG A 61 0.73 0.67 9.17
CA ARG A 61 0.93 2.11 9.23
C ARG A 61 -0.14 2.73 10.10
N VAL A 62 0.28 3.39 11.19
CA VAL A 62 -0.61 4.18 12.02
C VAL A 62 -0.62 5.61 11.49
N PHE A 63 -1.82 6.17 11.31
CA PHE A 63 -2.02 7.56 10.92
C PHE A 63 -2.64 8.35 12.06
N LEU A 64 -2.03 9.50 12.40
CA LEU A 64 -2.52 10.39 13.44
C LEU A 64 -2.76 11.78 12.83
N PRO A 65 -4.02 12.23 12.70
CA PRO A 65 -4.33 13.60 12.32
C PRO A 65 -3.71 14.58 13.32
N ARG A 66 -3.09 15.67 12.83
CA ARG A 66 -2.44 16.67 13.68
C ARG A 66 -3.40 17.27 14.71
N GLU A 67 -4.64 17.56 14.30
CA GLU A 67 -5.67 18.18 15.15
C GLU A 67 -6.02 17.33 16.37
N ALA A 68 -5.80 16.03 16.29
CA ALA A 68 -6.15 15.09 17.33
C ALA A 68 -5.03 14.82 18.33
N ARG A 69 -3.86 15.43 18.15
CA ARG A 69 -2.68 15.22 18.99
C ARG A 69 -2.96 15.51 20.48
N ASP A 70 -3.75 16.55 20.74
CA ASP A 70 -4.06 17.00 22.11
C ASP A 70 -5.42 16.48 22.60
N SER A 71 -6.10 15.66 21.78
CA SER A 71 -7.39 15.06 22.12
C SER A 71 -7.19 13.74 22.84
N THR A 72 -7.85 13.56 23.98
CA THR A 72 -7.62 12.42 24.88
C THR A 72 -8.07 11.08 24.29
N LEU A 73 -9.01 11.07 23.35
CA LEU A 73 -9.57 9.86 22.75
C LEU A 73 -10.08 10.14 21.33
N LEU A 74 -9.44 9.55 20.31
CA LEU A 74 -10.03 9.41 18.98
C LEU A 74 -10.61 8.00 18.80
N PRO A 75 -11.73 7.84 18.09
CA PRO A 75 -12.13 6.54 17.56
C PRO A 75 -11.03 5.96 16.68
N LEU A 76 -10.56 4.75 16.99
CA LEU A 76 -9.64 4.01 16.13
C LEU A 76 -10.44 3.36 15.02
N GLU A 77 -10.25 3.83 13.79
CA GLU A 77 -10.77 3.16 12.61
C GLU A 77 -9.65 2.34 11.96
N LEU A 78 -9.83 1.02 11.90
CA LEU A 78 -9.01 0.18 11.04
C LEU A 78 -9.46 0.43 9.61
N GLN A 79 -8.68 1.21 8.85
CA GLN A 79 -8.88 1.23 7.42
C GLN A 79 -8.41 -0.11 6.86
N GLU A 80 -9.36 -0.96 6.52
CA GLU A 80 -9.13 -2.10 5.63
C GLU A 80 -8.63 -1.53 4.30
N SER A 81 -7.33 -1.67 4.04
CA SER A 81 -6.75 -1.29 2.76
C SER A 81 -7.46 -2.06 1.67
N CYS A 82 -8.24 -1.34 0.84
CA CYS A 82 -8.88 -1.91 -0.35
C CYS A 82 -7.82 -2.66 -1.20
N PRO A 83 -8.19 -3.78 -1.83
CA PRO A 83 -7.22 -4.74 -2.37
C PRO A 83 -6.65 -4.19 -3.66
N LEU A 84 -5.59 -3.38 -3.56
CA LEU A 84 -4.57 -3.13 -4.56
C LEU A 84 -3.64 -2.07 -4.00
N SER A 85 -2.41 -2.50 -3.73
CA SER A 85 -1.23 -1.74 -3.26
C SER A 85 -0.93 -1.88 -1.76
N PHE A 86 0.38 -2.00 -1.49
CA PHE A 86 1.05 -2.16 -0.18
C PHE A 86 1.24 -3.59 0.34
N ILE A 87 2.16 -4.31 -0.32
CA ILE A 87 3.21 -5.05 0.41
C ILE A 87 4.54 -4.61 -0.20
N SER A 88 5.33 -3.87 0.56
CA SER A 88 6.69 -3.44 0.21
C SER A 88 7.66 -4.56 0.61
N THR A 89 8.39 -5.11 -0.35
CA THR A 89 9.62 -5.85 -0.12
C THR A 89 10.79 -4.99 -0.58
N ALA A 90 11.66 -4.62 0.36
CA ALA A 90 13.06 -4.24 0.19
C ALA A 90 13.69 -4.22 1.60
N ALA A 91 14.92 -4.65 1.87
CA ALA A 91 16.02 -5.04 1.02
C ALA A 91 16.90 -6.08 1.75
N VAL A 92 17.62 -6.85 0.95
CA VAL A 92 18.84 -7.56 1.34
C VAL A 92 19.86 -6.54 1.85
N SER A 93 20.44 -6.81 3.01
CA SER A 93 21.75 -6.31 3.44
C SER A 93 22.46 -7.42 4.20
#